data_AF-C6K6G5-F1
#
_entry.id   AF-C6K6G5-F1
#
_cell.length_a   1.000
_cell.length_b   1.000
_cell.length_c   1.000
_cell.angle_alpha   90.00
_cell.angle_beta   90.00
_cell.angle_gamma   90.00
#
_symmetry.space_group_name_H-M   'P 1'
#
loop_
_entity.id
_entity.type
_entity.pdbx_description
1 polymer ?
#
loop_
_entity_poly.entity_id
_entity_poly.type
_entity_poly.pdbx_seq_one_letter_code
_entity_poly.pdbx_strand_id
1 'polypeptide(L)'
;VCHEGCIEQMQRLFADKMYGPRGVVADGNRLIRMDDHELEPAVQAAVSALWPKVTPENFRTLGDFAGLRQEFMQLNGFELPGVDYGAPVNVASLTELAP
;
A
#
# COMPACT_ATOMS: atom_id res chain seq x y z
N VAL A 1 0.34 13.81 2.69
CA VAL A 1 1.04 12.66 2.07
C VAL A 1 -0.01 11.89 1.29
N CYS A 2 0.22 11.62 0.01
CA CYS A 2 -0.72 10.92 -0.89
C CYS A 2 -0.59 9.38 -0.82
N HIS A 3 0.11 8.86 0.18
CA HIS A 3 0.29 7.42 0.39
C HIS A 3 -1.00 6.78 0.87
N GLU A 4 -1.38 5.67 0.24
CA GLU A 4 -2.57 4.89 0.56
C GLU A 4 -2.22 3.40 0.50
N GLY A 5 -2.58 2.66 1.54
CA GLY A 5 -2.51 1.20 1.54
C GLY A 5 -3.73 0.58 0.87
N CYS A 6 -3.80 -0.76 0.85
CA CYS A 6 -4.91 -1.47 0.22
C CYS A 6 -6.27 -1.05 0.77
N ILE A 7 -6.39 -0.87 2.08
CA ILE A 7 -7.68 -0.56 2.71
C ILE A 7 -8.12 0.86 2.41
N GLU A 8 -7.21 1.84 2.45
CA GLU A 8 -7.50 3.24 2.11
C GLU A 8 -7.92 3.36 0.64
N GLN A 9 -7.22 2.68 -0.27
CA GLN A 9 -7.61 2.65 -1.68
C GLN A 9 -9.01 2.05 -1.86
N MET A 10 -9.32 0.92 -1.23
CA MET A 10 -10.67 0.33 -1.34
C MET A 10 -11.74 1.24 -0.73
N GLN A 11 -11.44 1.90 0.39
CA GLN A 11 -12.35 2.86 1.00
C GLN A 11 -12.66 4.01 0.04
N ARG A 12 -11.63 4.63 -0.54
CA ARG A 12 -11.77 5.73 -1.51
C ARG A 12 -12.48 5.28 -2.79
N LEU A 13 -12.19 4.08 -3.29
CA LEU A 13 -12.89 3.52 -4.45
C LEU A 13 -14.40 3.50 -4.22
N PHE A 14 -14.84 2.93 -3.10
CA PHE A 14 -16.26 2.80 -2.79
C PHE A 14 -16.91 4.13 -2.42
N ALA A 15 -16.30 4.87 -1.49
CA ALA A 15 -16.87 6.10 -0.93
C ALA A 15 -16.91 7.25 -1.95
N ASP A 16 -15.86 7.41 -2.77
CA ASP A 16 -15.70 8.60 -3.60
C ASP A 16 -15.97 8.34 -5.08
N LYS A 17 -15.65 7.14 -5.58
CA LYS A 17 -15.65 6.85 -7.03
C LYS A 17 -16.75 5.90 -7.51
N MET A 18 -17.33 5.06 -6.64
CA MET A 18 -18.44 4.17 -7.04
C MET A 18 -19.80 4.61 -6.48
N TYR A 19 -19.87 4.92 -5.19
CA TYR A 19 -21.12 5.23 -4.49
C TYR A 19 -21.16 6.65 -3.93
N GLY A 20 -20.21 7.50 -4.35
CA GLY A 20 -20.16 8.91 -3.96
C GLY A 20 -21.29 9.75 -4.57
N PRO A 21 -21.45 11.02 -4.14
CA PRO A 21 -22.54 11.90 -4.57
C PRO A 21 -22.50 12.24 -6.07
N ARG A 22 -21.37 12.00 -6.75
CA ARG A 22 -21.20 12.22 -8.19
C ARG A 22 -21.53 10.97 -9.02
N GLY A 23 -21.96 9.87 -8.40
CA GLY A 23 -22.09 8.57 -9.05
C GLY A 23 -20.74 7.96 -9.41
N VAL A 24 -20.72 7.09 -10.41
CA VAL A 24 -19.48 6.41 -10.86
C VAL A 24 -18.56 7.42 -11.55
N VAL A 25 -17.35 7.58 -11.02
CA VAL A 25 -16.29 8.45 -11.57
C VAL A 25 -15.30 7.60 -12.37
N ALA A 26 -15.39 7.65 -13.69
CA ALA A 26 -14.53 6.91 -14.61
C ALA A 26 -13.91 7.82 -15.68
N ASP A 27 -12.81 7.39 -16.27
CA ASP A 27 -12.15 8.08 -17.38
C ASP A 27 -12.86 7.87 -18.73
N GLY A 28 -12.30 8.43 -19.81
CA GLY A 28 -12.84 8.27 -21.17
C GLY A 28 -12.88 6.83 -21.70
N ASN A 29 -12.15 5.91 -21.08
CA ASN A 29 -12.15 4.48 -21.39
C ASN A 29 -13.11 3.69 -20.49
N ARG A 30 -13.88 4.37 -19.63
CA ARG A 30 -14.80 3.78 -18.63
C ARG A 30 -14.07 3.00 -17.54
N LEU A 31 -12.84 3.41 -17.20
CA LEU A 31 -12.07 2.84 -16.10
C LEU A 31 -12.08 3.78 -14.90
N ILE A 32 -12.33 3.23 -13.70
CA ILE A 32 -12.15 3.97 -12.46
C ILE A 32 -10.66 3.98 -12.14
N ARG A 33 -10.07 5.17 -12.06
CA ARG A 33 -8.63 5.38 -11.81
C ARG A 33 -8.38 5.62 -10.33
N MET A 34 -7.68 4.69 -9.69
CA MET A 34 -7.24 4.78 -8.29
C MET A 34 -5.77 5.21 -8.18
N ASP A 35 -5.04 5.11 -9.29
CA ASP A 35 -3.67 5.53 -9.53
C ASP A 35 -3.54 7.05 -9.75
N ASP A 36 -4.63 7.82 -9.61
CA ASP A 36 -4.65 9.26 -9.86
C ASP A 36 -3.74 10.06 -8.92
N HIS A 37 -3.63 9.66 -7.65
CA HIS A 37 -2.66 10.25 -6.72
C HIS A 37 -1.21 9.88 -7.06
N GLU A 38 -0.96 8.65 -7.50
CA GLU A 38 0.38 8.17 -7.85
C GLU A 38 0.88 8.80 -9.16
N LEU A 39 -0.02 8.98 -10.13
CA LEU A 39 0.28 9.56 -11.45
C LEU A 39 0.24 11.09 -11.47
N GLU A 40 0.09 11.75 -10.32
CA GLU A 40 0.15 13.21 -10.24
C GLU A 40 1.50 13.72 -10.79
N PRO A 41 1.52 14.76 -11.67
CA PRO A 41 2.75 15.21 -12.32
C PRO A 41 3.89 15.55 -11.36
N ALA A 42 3.57 16.12 -10.19
CA ALA A 42 4.57 16.45 -9.17
C ALA A 42 5.22 15.19 -8.56
N VAL A 43 4.44 14.14 -8.32
CA VAL A 43 4.92 12.84 -7.82
C VAL A 43 5.83 12.19 -8.86
N GLN A 44 5.35 12.09 -10.10
CA GLN A 44 6.11 11.47 -11.20
C GLN A 44 7.41 12.21 -11.50
N ALA A 45 7.41 13.54 -11.44
CA ALA A 45 8.62 14.35 -11.61
C ALA A 45 9.63 14.12 -10.48
N ALA A 46 9.17 14.04 -9.23
CA ALA A 46 10.03 13.79 -8.07
C ALA A 46 10.68 12.40 -8.16
N VAL A 47 9.88 11.35 -8.46
CA VAL A 47 10.38 9.99 -8.64
C VAL A 47 11.39 9.93 -9.79
N SER A 48 11.06 10.52 -10.95
CA SER A 48 11.95 10.55 -12.12
C SER A 48 13.28 11.25 -11.84
N ALA A 49 13.29 12.30 -11.03
CA ALA A 49 14.51 13.02 -10.65
C ALA A 49 15.38 12.26 -9.65
N LEU A 50 14.78 11.38 -8.83
CA LEU A 50 15.49 10.57 -7.83
C LEU A 50 16.00 9.25 -8.41
N TRP A 51 15.26 8.65 -9.34
CA TRP A 51 15.57 7.34 -9.92
C TRP A 51 17.03 7.17 -10.41
N PRO A 52 17.61 8.07 -11.23
CA PRO A 52 18.99 7.92 -11.70
C PRO A 52 20.04 8.11 -10.60
N LYS A 53 19.65 8.56 -9.41
CA LYS A 53 20.55 8.79 -8.27
C LYS A 53 20.59 7.59 -7.31
N VAL A 54 19.74 6.58 -7.50
CA VAL A 54 19.69 5.38 -6.67
C VAL A 54 20.95 4.55 -6.91
N THR A 55 21.64 4.18 -5.82
CA THR A 55 22.80 3.30 -5.82
C THR A 55 22.66 2.22 -4.74
N PRO A 56 23.44 1.13 -4.79
CA PRO A 56 23.43 0.10 -3.74
C PRO A 56 23.75 0.64 -2.34
N GLU A 57 24.44 1.77 -2.23
CA GLU A 57 24.84 2.38 -0.98
C GLU A 57 23.77 3.31 -0.40
N ASN A 58 22.92 3.91 -1.24
CA ASN A 58 21.99 4.97 -0.83
C ASN A 58 20.50 4.61 -0.93
N PHE A 59 20.13 3.47 -1.53
CA PHE A 59 18.72 3.13 -1.79
C PHE A 59 17.85 3.13 -0.51
N ARG A 60 18.45 2.84 0.65
CA ARG A 60 17.76 2.79 1.95
C ARG A 60 17.42 4.16 2.51
N THR A 61 18.12 5.21 2.08
CA THR A 61 17.95 6.59 2.58
C THR A 61 17.33 7.51 1.53
N LEU A 62 17.52 7.19 0.25
CA LEU A 62 16.97 7.96 -0.87
C LEU A 62 15.48 7.70 -1.08
N GLY A 63 14.99 6.52 -0.70
CA GLY A 63 13.57 6.15 -0.72
C GLY A 63 13.16 5.45 0.56
N ASP A 64 11.86 5.14 0.68
CA ASP A 64 11.30 4.50 1.86
C ASP A 64 11.43 2.96 1.82
N PHE A 65 12.67 2.47 1.79
CA PHE A 65 12.92 1.03 1.85
C PHE A 65 12.48 0.40 3.18
N ALA A 66 12.55 1.18 4.27
CA ALA A 66 12.13 0.73 5.59
C ALA A 66 10.63 0.47 5.64
N GLY A 67 9.81 1.38 5.11
CA GLY A 67 8.37 1.22 4.95
C GLY A 67 8.03 0.02 4.07
N LEU A 68 8.65 -0.10 2.90
CA LEU A 68 8.45 -1.27 2.01
C LEU A 68 8.74 -2.60 2.71
N ARG A 69 9.86 -2.69 3.46
CA ARG A 69 10.20 -3.90 4.22
C ARG A 69 9.16 -4.17 5.30
N GLN A 70 8.72 -3.15 6.02
CA GLN A 70 7.72 -3.28 7.08
C GLN A 70 6.38 -3.76 6.52
N GLU A 71 5.88 -3.16 5.43
CA GLU A 71 4.64 -3.57 4.77
C GLU A 71 4.73 -5.03 4.28
N PHE A 72 5.88 -5.44 3.72
CA PHE A 72 6.12 -6.84 3.34
C PHE A 72 6.07 -7.79 4.54
N MET A 73 6.69 -7.42 5.67
CA MET A 73 6.66 -8.23 6.89
C MET A 73 5.23 -8.35 7.43
N GLN A 74 4.51 -7.24 7.49
CA GLN A 74 3.13 -7.20 8.01
C GLN A 74 2.16 -8.00 7.15
N LEU A 75 2.31 -7.97 5.82
CA LEU A 75 1.55 -8.83 4.92
C LEU A 75 1.71 -10.32 5.23
N ASN A 76 2.87 -10.72 5.75
CA ASN A 76 3.19 -12.10 6.13
C ASN A 76 2.96 -12.39 7.63
N GLY A 77 2.33 -11.47 8.37
CA GLY A 77 2.02 -11.65 9.79
C GLY A 77 3.18 -11.32 10.74
N PHE A 78 4.25 -10.69 10.26
CA PHE A 78 5.42 -10.30 11.05
C PHE A 78 5.47 -8.79 11.32
N GLU A 79 6.18 -8.38 12.37
CA GLU A 79 6.34 -6.97 12.78
C GLU A 79 4.99 -6.22 12.96
N LEU A 80 3.93 -6.94 13.34
CA LEU A 80 2.61 -6.38 13.62
C LEU A 80 2.56 -5.80 15.04
N PRO A 81 2.14 -4.53 15.20
CA PRO A 81 1.89 -3.97 16.52
C PRO A 81 0.84 -4.77 17.29
N GLY A 82 1.12 -5.08 18.56
CA GLY A 82 0.19 -5.81 19.43
C GLY A 82 0.26 -7.34 19.35
N VAL A 83 1.14 -7.91 18.52
CA VAL A 83 1.42 -9.35 18.48
C VAL A 83 2.64 -9.67 19.34
N ASP A 84 2.49 -10.61 20.29
CA ASP A 84 3.62 -11.15 21.06
C ASP A 84 4.30 -12.29 20.29
N TYR A 85 5.41 -11.95 19.61
CA TYR A 85 6.21 -12.92 18.87
C TYR A 85 7.02 -13.89 19.75
N GLY A 86 7.06 -13.69 21.07
CA GLY A 86 7.65 -14.62 22.03
C GLY A 86 6.66 -15.67 22.54
N ALA A 87 5.35 -15.47 22.33
CA ALA A 87 4.33 -16.40 22.77
C ALA A 87 4.35 -17.70 21.91
N PRO A 88 4.13 -18.88 22.53
CA PRO A 88 4.05 -20.12 21.78
C PRO A 88 2.80 -20.16 20.90
N VAL A 89 2.95 -20.63 19.65
CA VAL A 89 1.85 -20.81 18.70
C VAL A 89 1.44 -22.29 18.66
N ASN A 90 0.16 -22.57 18.91
CA ASN A 90 -0.39 -23.92 18.76
C ASN A 90 -0.76 -24.19 17.30
N VAL A 91 0.15 -24.79 16.54
CA VAL A 91 -0.04 -25.08 15.11
C VAL A 91 -1.22 -26.02 14.86
N ALA A 92 -1.52 -26.96 15.76
CA ALA A 92 -2.64 -27.89 15.57
C ALA A 92 -3.99 -27.14 15.52
N SER A 93 -4.17 -26.15 16.40
CA SER A 93 -5.40 -25.34 16.44
C SER A 93 -5.66 -24.55 15.15
N LEU A 94 -4.61 -24.20 14.39
CA LEU A 94 -4.75 -23.49 13.12
C LEU A 94 -5.44 -24.35 12.05
N THR A 95 -5.31 -25.68 12.13
CA THR A 95 -5.92 -26.60 11.16
C THR A 95 -7.43 -26.79 11.36
N GLU A 96 -7.96 -26.33 12.49
CA GLU A 96 -9.39 -26.41 12.83
C GLU A 96 -10.17 -25.18 12.32
N LEU A 97 -9.47 -24.15 11.83
CA LEU A 97 -10.09 -22.93 11.30
C LEU A 97 -10.80 -23.22 9.97
N ALA A 98 -12.07 -22.83 9.88
CA ALA A 98 -12.80 -22.82 8.62
C ALA A 98 -12.52 -21.52 7.84
N PRO A 99 -12.45 -21.56 6.50
CA PRO A 99 -12.35 -20.38 5.65
C PRO A 99 -13.54 -19.42 5.78
#